data_AF-A0A7X7MQ68-F1
#
_entry.id   AF-A0A7X7MQ68-F1
#
_cell.length_a   1.000
_cell.length_b   1.000
_cell.length_c   1.000
_cell.angle_alpha   90.00
_cell.angle_beta   90.00
_cell.angle_gamma   90.00
#
_symmetry.space_group_name_H-M   'P 1'
#
loop_
_entity.id
_entity.type
_entity.pdbx_description
1 polymer ?
#
loop_
_entity_poly.entity_id
_entity_poly.type
_entity_poly.pdbx_seq_one_letter_code
_entity_poly.pdbx_strand_id
1 'polypeptide(L)' 'MNRNDQAALMSLLERYRDRCLWFVRPDYVPASREEWSHTLDLIERYGDMNAFKHVKEVREWLLHPSKA' A
#
# COMPACT_ATOMS: atom_id res chain seq x y z
N MET A 1 8.61 11.23 1.66
CA MET A 1 7.59 10.70 0.73
C MET A 1 7.03 11.88 -0.02
N ASN A 2 7.15 11.92 -1.35
CA ASN A 2 6.59 13.02 -2.14
C ASN A 2 5.07 12.89 -2.23
N ARG A 3 4.37 13.99 -2.52
CA ARG A 3 2.90 14.04 -2.60
C ARG A 3 2.31 13.04 -3.61
N ASN A 4 3.05 12.74 -4.67
CA ASN A 4 2.67 11.76 -5.70
C ASN A 4 2.72 10.32 -5.16
N ASP A 5 3.73 9.98 -4.36
CA ASP A 5 3.88 8.65 -3.75
C ASP A 5 2.73 8.36 -2.79
N GLN A 6 2.33 9.37 -2.00
CA GLN A 6 1.22 9.25 -1.06
C GLN A 6 -0.13 9.06 -1.78
N ALA A 7 -0.35 9.78 -2.89
CA ALA A 7 -1.56 9.62 -3.69
C ALA A 7 -1.65 8.22 -4.31
N ALA A 8 -0.52 7.66 -4.77
CA ALA A 8 -0.48 6.31 -5.30
C ALA A 8 -0.78 5.24 -4.23
N LEU A 9 -0.21 5.39 -3.03
CA LEU A 9 -0.50 4.52 -1.89
C LEU A 9 -1.98 4.53 -1.50
N MET A 10 -2.58 5.73 -1.44
CA MET A 10 -4.02 5.86 -1.15
C MET A 10 -4.87 5.21 -2.26
N SER A 11 -4.55 5.43 -3.52
CA SER A 11 -5.26 4.81 -4.64
C SER A 11 -5.18 3.27 -4.59
N LEU A 12 -4.03 2.72 -4.21
CA LEU A 12 -3.82 1.29 -4.04
C LEU A 12 -4.62 0.75 -2.83
N LEU A 13 -4.61 1.47 -1.71
CA LEU A 13 -5.40 1.13 -0.52
C LEU A 13 -6.89 1.04 -0.87
N GLU A 14 -7.45 2.08 -1.50
CA GLU A 14 -8.86 2.12 -1.89
C GLU A 14 -9.22 0.97 -2.85
N ARG A 15 -8.35 0.71 -3.85
CA ARG A 15 -8.56 -0.35 -4.85
C ARG A 15 -8.68 -1.74 -4.23
N TYR A 16 -7.89 -2.03 -3.20
CA TYR A 16 -7.80 -3.35 -2.60
C TYR A 16 -8.48 -3.46 -1.23
N ARG A 17 -9.08 -2.38 -0.70
CA ARG A 17 -9.73 -2.35 0.62
C ARG A 17 -10.76 -3.46 0.78
N ASP A 18 -11.74 -3.51 -0.13
CA ASP A 18 -12.87 -4.44 0.01
C ASP A 18 -12.48 -5.90 -0.29
N ARG A 19 -11.42 -6.13 -1.08
CA ARG A 19 -11.03 -7.49 -1.50
C ARG A 19 -9.97 -8.10 -0.59
N CYS A 20 -8.93 -7.33 -0.28
CA CYS A 20 -7.75 -7.83 0.43
C CYS A 20 -7.74 -7.45 1.92
N LEU A 21 -8.51 -6.42 2.31
CA LEU A 21 -8.52 -5.87 3.66
C LEU A 21 -9.92 -5.92 4.30
N TRP A 22 -10.80 -6.82 3.83
CA TRP A 22 -12.20 -6.95 4.31
C TRP A 22 -12.33 -7.19 5.82
N PHE A 23 -11.29 -7.70 6.46
CA PHE A 23 -11.21 -7.94 7.91
C PHE A 23 -10.60 -6.77 8.70
N VAL A 24 -10.07 -5.76 8.00
CA VAL A 24 -9.55 -4.53 8.60
C VAL A 24 -10.70 -3.55 8.77
N ARG A 25 -10.58 -2.61 9.72
CA ARG A 25 -11.59 -1.56 9.89
C ARG A 25 -11.78 -0.78 8.58
N PRO A 26 -13.03 -0.51 8.15
CA PRO A 26 -13.29 0.18 6.88
C PRO A 26 -12.69 1.59 6.81
N ASP A 27 -12.53 2.25 7.96
CA ASP A 27 -11.97 3.59 8.12
C ASP A 27 -10.46 3.60 8.38
N TYR A 28 -9.81 2.44 8.35
CA TYR A 28 -8.37 2.35 8.58
C TYR A 28 -7.57 2.98 7.44
N VAL A 29 -6.70 3.92 7.80
CA VAL A 29 -5.71 4.53 6.93
C VAL A 29 -4.36 4.44 7.64
N PRO A 30 -3.33 3.83 7.02
CA PRO A 30 -1.99 3.74 7.62
C PRO A 30 -1.37 5.12 7.83
N ALA A 31 -0.90 5.38 9.06
CA ALA A 31 -0.30 6.65 9.48
C ALA A 31 1.23 6.62 9.47
N SER A 32 1.85 5.44 9.50
CA SER A 32 3.31 5.27 9.53
C SER A 32 3.82 4.42 8.37
N ARG A 33 5.14 4.48 8.12
CA ARG A 33 5.78 3.66 7.08
C ARG A 33 5.69 2.17 7.40
N GLU A 34 5.76 1.83 8.68
CA GLU A 34 5.59 0.47 9.20
C GLU A 34 4.16 -0.03 8.93
N GLU A 35 3.15 0.78 9.23
CA GLU A 35 1.76 0.45 8.96
C GLU A 35 1.47 0.31 7.46
N TRP A 36 2.06 1.18 6.63
CA TRP A 36 2.00 1.05 5.18
C TRP A 36 2.65 -0.24 4.70
N SER A 37 3.82 -0.59 5.23
CA SER A 37 4.51 -1.83 4.86
C SER A 37 3.66 -3.06 5.21
N HIS A 38 3.10 -3.09 6.42
CA HIS A 38 2.19 -4.15 6.84
C HIS A 38 0.95 -4.23 5.95
N THR A 39 0.33 -3.09 5.63
CA THR A 39 -0.85 -3.04 4.76
C THR A 39 -0.54 -3.59 3.37
N LEU A 40 0.64 -3.26 2.83
CA LEU A 40 1.11 -3.80 1.56
C LEU A 40 1.36 -5.32 1.63
N ASP A 41 1.89 -5.85 2.74
CA ASP A 41 2.02 -7.30 2.94
C ASP A 41 0.65 -7.99 2.90
N LEU A 42 -0.37 -7.39 3.52
CA LEU A 42 -1.74 -7.93 3.50
C LEU A 42 -2.33 -7.93 2.09
N ILE A 43 -2.13 -6.84 1.34
CA ILE A 43 -2.58 -6.75 -0.06
C ILE A 43 -1.87 -7.77 -0.93
N GLU A 44 -0.57 -7.98 -0.74
CA GLU A 44 0.20 -9.00 -1.46
C GLU A 44 -0.27 -10.43 -1.11
N ARG A 45 -0.56 -10.70 0.16
CA ARG A 45 -0.98 -12.01 0.67
C ARG A 45 -2.39 -12.43 0.24
N TYR A 46 -3.32 -11.49 0.22
CA TYR A 46 -4.73 -11.76 -0.09
C TYR A 46 -5.15 -11.30 -1.49
N GLY A 47 -4.27 -10.62 -2.20
CA GLY A 47 -4.50 -10.15 -3.56
C GLY A 47 -4.20 -11.20 -4.63
N ASP A 48 -4.36 -10.75 -5.87
CA ASP A 48 -4.02 -11.52 -7.06
C ASP A 48 -2.62 -11.15 -7.58
N MET A 49 -2.24 -11.71 -8.73
CA MET A 49 -0.95 -11.39 -9.36
C MET A 49 -0.81 -9.91 -9.72
N ASN A 50 -1.91 -9.18 -9.97
CA ASN A 50 -1.83 -7.73 -10.23
C ASN A 50 -1.59 -6.96 -8.93
N ALA A 51 -2.19 -7.39 -7.82
CA ALA A 51 -1.90 -6.84 -6.49
C ALA A 51 -0.42 -7.01 -6.15
N PHE A 52 0.16 -8.19 -6.37
CA PHE A 52 1.58 -8.45 -6.16
C PHE A 52 2.47 -7.50 -6.97
N LYS A 53 2.18 -7.33 -8.27
CA LYS A 53 2.95 -6.42 -9.16
C LYS A 53 2.87 -4.96 -8.68
N HIS A 54 1.66 -4.46 -8.40
CA HIS A 54 1.49 -3.09 -7.93
C HIS A 54 2.14 -2.85 -6.56
N VAL A 55 2.04 -3.81 -5.63
CA VAL A 55 2.69 -3.70 -4.32
C VAL A 55 4.22 -3.61 -4.47
N LYS A 56 4.81 -4.43 -5.34
CA LYS A 56 6.26 -4.38 -5.64
C LYS A 56 6.70 -3.01 -6.14
N GLU A 57 6.01 -2.46 -7.14
CA GLU A 57 6.30 -1.13 -7.70
C GLU A 57 6.25 -0.03 -6.63
N VAL A 58 5.21 -0.05 -5.78
CA VAL A 58 5.01 0.97 -4.75
C VAL A 58 5.98 0.80 -3.57
N ARG A 59 6.42 -0.43 -3.25
CA ARG A 59 7.44 -0.68 -2.23
C ARG A 59 8.78 -0.07 -2.57
N GLU A 60 9.17 -0.09 -3.84
CA GLU A 60 10.41 0.54 -4.29
C GLU A 60 10.41 2.04 -3.98
N TRP A 61 9.26 2.72 -4.15
CA TRP A 61 9.10 4.13 -3.81
C TRP A 61 9.12 4.37 -2.30
N LEU A 62 8.54 3.47 -1.50
CA LEU A 62 8.60 3.55 -0.05
C LEU A 62 9.99 3.28 0.51
N LEU A 63 10.81 2.44 -0.14
CA LEU A 63 12.14 2.03 0.32
C LEU A 63 13.24 3.02 -0.03
N HIS A 64 13.07 3.81 -1.10
CA HIS A 64 13.99 4.87 -1.44
C HIS A 64 13.54 6.21 -0.84
N PRO A 65 14.18 6.71 0.24
CA PRO A 65 14.17 8.15 0.45
C PRO A 65 14.78 8.75 -0.81
N SER A 66 14.00 9.52 -1.57
CA SER A 66 14.52 10.30 -2.69
C SER A 66 15.80 10.96 -2.19
N LYS A 67 16.96 10.61 -2.78
CA LYS A 67 18.22 11.26 -2.41
C LYS A 67 18.00 12.77 -2.56
N ALA A 68 18.22 13.49 -1.46
CA ALA A 68 18.26 14.94 -1.43
C ALA A 68 19.36 15.47 -2.35
#